data_AF-A0A8F5APT2-F1
#
_entry.id   AF-A0A8F5APT2-F1
#
_cell.length_a   1.000
_cell.length_b   1.000
_cell.length_c   1.000
_cell.angle_alpha   90.00
_cell.angle_beta   90.00
_cell.angle_gamma   90.00
#
_symmetry.space_group_name_H-M   'P 1'
#
loop_
_entity.id
_entity.type
_entity.pdbx_description
1 polymer ?
#
loop_
_entity_poly.entity_id
_entity_poly.type
_entity_poly.pdbx_seq_one_letter_code
_entity_poly.pdbx_strand_id
1 'polypeptide(L)' 'MESILLTKLPELYAIYSPIVDILPIIPVLFLLLAFLWQASVGFR' A
#
# COMPACT_ATOMS: atom_id res chain seq x y z
N MET A 1 -5.87 -16.17 -13.53
CA MET A 1 -4.51 -15.72 -13.17
C MET A 1 -4.56 -14.22 -13.25
N GLU A 2 -4.56 -13.52 -12.11
CA GLU A 2 -4.68 -12.06 -12.10
C GLU A 2 -3.50 -11.45 -12.85
N SER A 3 -3.80 -10.68 -13.89
CA SER A 3 -2.80 -9.93 -14.64
C SER A 3 -2.37 -8.74 -13.79
N ILE A 4 -1.11 -8.70 -13.37
CA ILE A 4 -0.48 -7.44 -12.98
C ILE A 4 -0.45 -6.59 -14.26
N LEU A 5 -1.36 -5.63 -14.38
CA LEU A 5 -1.40 -4.70 -15.50
C LEU A 5 -0.17 -3.78 -15.42
N LEU A 6 0.92 -4.16 -16.08
CA LEU A 6 2.13 -3.36 -16.25
C LEU A 6 1.92 -2.30 -17.35
N THR A 7 0.92 -1.44 -17.17
CA THR A 7 0.63 -0.34 -18.09
C THR A 7 1.00 0.98 -17.43
N LYS A 8 1.56 1.91 -18.21
CA LYS A 8 1.80 3.28 -17.74
C LYS A 8 0.49 3.95 -17.34
N LEU A 9 0.56 4.82 -16.34
CA LEU A 9 -0.55 5.71 -16.01
C LEU A 9 -0.89 6.58 -17.23
N PRO A 10 -2.17 6.98 -17.41
CA PRO A 10 -2.52 7.99 -18.40
C PRO A 10 -1.76 9.29 -18.13
N GLU A 11 -1.52 10.09 -19.17
CA GLU A 11 -0.60 11.24 -19.12
C GLU A 11 -0.94 12.26 -18.02
N LEU A 12 -2.24 12.52 -17.80
CA LEU A 12 -2.73 13.40 -16.74
C LEU A 12 -2.40 12.91 -15.31
N TYR A 13 -2.15 11.61 -15.15
CA TYR A 13 -1.84 10.98 -13.86
C TYR A 13 -0.36 10.63 -13.71
N ALA A 14 0.49 10.91 -14.72
CA ALA A 14 1.90 10.54 -14.70
C ALA A 14 2.66 11.14 -13.50
N ILE A 15 2.27 12.34 -13.05
CA ILE A 15 2.83 12.99 -11.85
C ILE A 15 2.61 12.19 -10.57
N TYR A 16 1.58 11.34 -10.52
CA TYR A 16 1.25 10.50 -9.37
C TYR A 16 1.89 9.11 -9.42
N SER A 17 2.69 8.79 -10.45
CA SER A 17 3.42 7.52 -10.54
C SER A 17 4.17 7.17 -9.24
N PRO A 18 4.90 8.10 -8.59
CA PRO A 18 5.61 7.77 -7.36
C PRO A 18 4.69 7.33 -6.21
N ILE A 19 3.45 7.83 -6.16
CA ILE A 19 2.46 7.40 -5.15
C ILE A 19 1.94 6.00 -5.49
N VAL A 20 1.61 5.76 -6.76
CA VAL A 20 1.11 4.47 -7.24
C VAL A 20 2.14 3.36 -7.00
N ASP A 21 3.43 3.66 -7.17
CA ASP A 21 4.53 2.73 -6.89
C ASP A 21 4.56 2.27 -5.41
N ILE A 22 4.03 3.09 -4.49
CA ILE A 22 3.98 2.79 -3.05
C ILE A 22 2.69 2.05 -2.66
N LEU A 23 1.56 2.26 -3.36
CA LEU A 23 0.26 1.67 -3.00
C LEU A 23 0.29 0.14 -2.73
N PRO A 24 1.06 -0.69 -3.45
CA PRO A 24 1.16 -2.12 -3.17
C PRO A 24 1.67 -2.47 -1.77
N ILE A 25 2.34 -1.55 -1.05
CA ILE A 25 2.83 -1.80 0.32
C ILE A 25 1.74 -1.68 1.39
N ILE A 26 0.59 -1.06 1.06
CA ILE A 26 -0.49 -0.76 2.01
C ILE A 26 -0.94 -1.98 2.83
N PRO A 27 -1.11 -3.20 2.26
CA PRO A 27 -1.47 -4.38 3.05
C PRO A 27 -0.49 -4.70 4.19
N VAL A 28 0.82 -4.48 3.96
CA VAL A 28 1.85 -4.67 4.98
C VAL A 28 1.72 -3.60 6.06
N LEU A 29 1.42 -2.35 5.69
CA LEU A 29 1.19 -1.28 6.67
C LEU A 29 0.00 -1.59 7.59
N PHE A 30 -1.08 -2.20 7.08
CA PHE A 30 -2.20 -2.65 7.91
C PHE A 30 -1.83 -3.78 8.87
N LEU A 31 -1.01 -4.74 8.42
CA LEU A 31 -0.46 -5.77 9.30
C LEU A 31 0.36 -5.13 10.44
N LEU A 32 1.27 -4.21 10.10
CA LEU A 32 2.07 -3.48 11.09
C LEU A 32 1.20 -2.64 12.03
N LEU A 33 0.14 -2.02 11.52
CA LEU A 33 -0.82 -1.26 12.30
C LEU A 33 -1.54 -2.15 13.33
N ALA A 34 -1.85 -3.41 13.00
CA ALA A 34 -2.44 -4.33 13.96
C ALA A 34 -1.51 -4.59 15.15
N PHE A 35 -0.20 -4.75 14.90
CA PHE A 35 0.80 -4.88 15.98
C PHE A 35 0.98 -3.57 16.76
N LEU A 36 0.97 -2.42 16.09
CA LEU A 36 1.02 -1.11 16.75
C LEU A 36 -0.19 -0.92 17.68
N TRP A 37 -1.37 -1.29 17.21
CA TRP A 37 -2.60 -1.24 18.00
C TRP A 37 -2.50 -2.17 19.20
N GLN A 38 -2.11 -3.43 18.99
CA GLN A 38 -1.91 -4.39 20.08
C GLN A 38 -0.88 -3.91 21.10
N ALA A 39 0.24 -3.33 20.66
CA ALA A 39 1.24 -2.74 21.54
C ALA A 39 0.68 -1.57 22.38
N SER A 40 -0.17 -0.71 21.79
CA SER A 40 -0.78 0.42 22.52
C SER A 40 -1.75 0.00 23.62
N VAL A 41 -2.29 -1.22 23.54
CA VAL A 41 -3.18 -1.79 24.55
C VAL A 41 -2.49 -2.85 25.42
N GLY A 42 -1.20 -3.08 25.22
CA GLY A 42 -0.38 -3.99 26.04
C GLY A 42 -0.50 -5.47 25.68
N PHE A 43 -0.85 -5.80 24.43
CA PHE A 43 -1.02 -7.19 23.95
C PHE A 43 -1.98 -8.01 24.82
N ARG A 44 -3.11 -7.42 25.16
CA ARG A 44 -4.21 -8.04 25.91
C ARG A 44 -5.31 -8.54 24.99
#